data_AF-A0A536PG41-F1
#
_entry.id   AF-A0A536PG41-F1
#
_cell.length_a   1.000
_cell.length_b   1.000
_cell.length_c   1.000
_cell.angle_alpha   90.00
_cell.angle_beta   90.00
_cell.angle_gamma   90.00
#
_symmetry.space_group_name_H-M   'P 1'
#
loop_
_entity.id
_entity.type
_entity.pdbx_description
1 polymer ?
#
loop_
_entity_poly.entity_id
_entity_poly.type
_entity_poly.pdbx_seq_one_letter_code
_entity_poly.pdbx_strand_id
1 'polypeptide(L)'
;MSGGARTIIEGGTGGAAPLPVTTVLAFHANGQGGAFECLALAPATATGAESGTFEVNAMYVTGKVTSVHVTGRTAVMNGTATVTGLGATPPGETTPFTASVTAGGPGATVVLTVSGLTFHEILLEGQITVG
;
A
#
# COMPACT_ATOMS: atom_id res chain seq x y z
N MET A 1 -13.99 4.69 -8.44
CA MET A 1 -13.52 4.66 -7.03
C MET A 1 -12.21 5.41 -6.92
N SER A 2 -11.96 6.00 -5.76
CA SER A 2 -10.72 6.72 -5.48
C SER A 2 -10.45 6.75 -3.99
N GLY A 3 -9.19 6.93 -3.64
CA GLY A 3 -8.79 7.06 -2.25
C GLY A 3 -7.39 7.64 -2.13
N GLY A 4 -7.15 8.27 -0.99
CA GLY A 4 -5.84 8.78 -0.60
C GLY A 4 -5.78 8.77 0.91
N ALA A 5 -4.70 8.20 1.45
CA ALA A 5 -4.57 8.00 2.87
C ALA A 5 -3.12 7.83 3.31
N ARG A 6 -2.88 8.14 4.58
CA ARG A 6 -1.72 7.62 5.29
C ARG A 6 -2.17 6.44 6.14
N THR A 7 -1.39 5.38 6.12
CA THR A 7 -1.70 4.12 6.80
C THR A 7 -0.53 3.66 7.67
N ILE A 8 -0.76 2.60 8.43
CA ILE A 8 0.26 1.81 9.08
C ILE A 8 0.13 0.34 8.68
N ILE A 9 1.26 -0.33 8.42
CA ILE A 9 1.29 -1.77 8.15
C ILE A 9 1.23 -2.54 9.47
N GLU A 10 0.25 -3.44 9.60
CA GLU A 10 0.16 -4.39 10.72
C GLU A 10 1.39 -5.31 10.72
N GLY A 11 2.10 -5.37 11.85
CA GLY A 11 3.33 -6.16 11.98
C GLY A 11 4.58 -5.51 11.38
N GLY A 12 4.47 -4.32 10.78
CA GLY A 12 5.62 -3.55 10.31
C GLY A 12 6.45 -4.29 9.24
N THR A 13 7.77 -4.25 9.34
CA THR A 13 8.69 -4.98 8.43
C THR A 13 8.65 -6.51 8.61
N GLY A 14 7.92 -7.02 9.60
CA GLY A 14 7.96 -8.43 10.00
C GLY A 14 9.28 -8.86 10.66
N GLY A 15 9.44 -10.17 10.86
CA GLY A 15 10.63 -10.77 11.47
C GLY A 15 10.65 -10.74 13.01
N ALA A 16 11.80 -11.08 13.61
CA ALA A 16 11.95 -11.18 15.07
C ALA A 16 12.01 -9.82 15.79
N ALA A 17 12.33 -8.75 15.05
CA ALA A 17 12.41 -7.38 15.56
C ALA A 17 11.81 -6.43 14.51
N PRO A 18 10.47 -6.39 14.38
CA PRO A 18 9.81 -5.60 13.35
C PRO A 18 9.97 -4.10 13.61
N LEU A 19 10.32 -3.35 12.56
CA LEU A 19 10.23 -1.90 12.56
C LEU A 19 8.82 -1.47 12.12
N PRO A 20 8.24 -0.43 12.73
CA PRO A 20 6.97 0.11 12.25
C PRO A 20 7.13 0.65 10.82
N VAL A 21 6.09 0.51 10.01
CA VAL A 21 6.07 1.03 8.64
C VAL A 21 4.79 1.83 8.43
N THR A 22 4.93 3.09 8.04
CA THR A 22 3.78 3.90 7.59
C THR A 22 3.79 4.00 6.09
N THR A 23 2.62 3.97 5.47
CA THR A 23 2.52 4.22 4.03
C THR A 23 1.73 5.49 3.74
N VAL A 24 2.00 6.09 2.58
CA VAL A 24 1.13 7.04 1.92
C VAL A 24 0.67 6.37 0.63
N LEU A 25 -0.63 6.14 0.51
CA LEU A 25 -1.23 5.51 -0.66
C LEU A 25 -2.22 6.44 -1.34
N ALA A 26 -2.33 6.29 -2.65
CA ALA A 26 -3.33 6.97 -3.45
C ALA A 26 -3.73 6.09 -4.64
N PHE A 27 -5.00 6.15 -5.03
CA PHE A 27 -5.48 5.49 -6.22
C PHE A 27 -6.69 6.18 -6.82
N HIS A 28 -6.85 5.99 -8.12
CA HIS A 28 -8.06 6.32 -8.85
C HIS A 28 -8.28 5.27 -9.92
N ALA A 29 -9.42 4.59 -9.88
CA ALA A 29 -9.74 3.52 -10.82
C ALA A 29 -11.25 3.41 -11.10
N ASN A 30 -11.58 2.90 -12.28
CA ASN A 30 -12.94 2.60 -12.71
C ASN A 30 -12.96 1.29 -13.51
N GLY A 31 -14.09 0.97 -14.17
CA GLY A 31 -14.23 -0.26 -14.97
C GLY A 31 -13.27 -0.36 -16.16
N GLN A 32 -12.59 0.73 -16.52
CA GLN A 32 -11.61 0.78 -17.59
C GLN A 32 -10.15 0.68 -17.09
N GLY A 33 -9.93 0.59 -15.78
CA GLY A 33 -8.61 0.58 -15.15
C GLY A 33 -8.30 1.87 -14.38
N GLY A 34 -7.01 2.14 -14.16
CA GLY A 34 -6.60 3.29 -13.35
C GLY A 34 -5.14 3.24 -12.90
N ALA A 35 -4.84 3.95 -11.82
CA ALA A 35 -3.52 4.00 -11.20
C ALA A 35 -3.59 3.75 -9.69
N PHE A 36 -2.52 3.20 -9.15
CA PHE A 36 -2.30 2.93 -7.74
C PHE A 36 -0.87 3.33 -7.37
N GLU A 37 -0.70 4.03 -6.25
CA GLU A 37 0.59 4.44 -5.70
C GLU A 37 0.62 4.08 -4.23
N CYS A 38 1.74 3.55 -3.74
CA CYS A 38 1.99 3.32 -2.32
C CYS A 38 3.47 3.53 -2.01
N LEU A 39 3.77 4.54 -1.19
CA LEU A 39 5.10 4.80 -0.63
C LEU A 39 5.12 4.33 0.82
N ALA A 40 5.98 3.38 1.15
CA ALA A 40 6.18 2.86 2.49
C ALA A 40 7.51 3.36 3.07
N LEU A 41 7.44 3.93 4.27
CA LEU A 41 8.58 4.47 5.00
C LEU A 41 8.74 3.75 6.34
N ALA A 42 9.99 3.53 6.74
CA ALA A 42 10.37 2.96 8.03
C ALA A 42 11.37 3.90 8.74
N PRO A 43 11.53 3.78 10.07
CA PRO A 43 12.60 4.48 10.77
C PRO A 43 13.98 3.87 10.47
N ALA A 44 15.01 4.71 10.55
CA ALA A 44 16.40 4.27 10.39
C ALA A 44 16.89 3.39 11.55
N THR A 45 16.28 3.55 12.73
CA THR A 45 16.63 2.81 13.95
C THR A 45 15.38 2.29 14.66
N ALA A 46 15.51 1.16 15.35
CA ALA A 46 14.39 0.55 16.08
C ALA A 46 14.01 1.31 17.36
N THR A 47 14.97 1.97 17.99
CA THR A 47 14.80 2.67 19.28
C THR A 47 15.70 3.91 19.32
N GLY A 48 15.40 4.83 20.23
CA GLY A 48 16.16 6.07 20.40
C GLY A 48 15.56 7.23 19.60
N ALA A 49 16.32 8.34 19.51
CA ALA A 49 15.81 9.61 19.02
C ALA A 49 15.25 9.56 17.58
N GLU A 50 15.78 8.69 16.73
CA GLU A 50 15.40 8.58 15.31
C GLU A 50 14.27 7.55 15.07
N SER A 51 13.85 6.80 16.09
CA SER A 51 12.84 5.74 15.94
C SER A 51 11.43 6.25 15.60
N GLY A 52 11.17 7.55 15.80
CA GLY A 52 9.93 8.22 15.40
C GLY A 52 9.96 8.84 14.00
N THR A 53 11.10 8.76 13.30
CA THR A 53 11.34 9.46 12.03
C THR A 53 11.28 8.48 10.87
N PHE A 54 10.17 8.48 10.14
CA PHE A 54 9.90 7.52 9.06
C PHE A 54 10.40 8.07 7.72
N GLU A 55 11.71 7.95 7.48
CA GLU A 55 12.37 8.54 6.30
C GLU A 55 13.05 7.50 5.39
N VAL A 56 13.26 6.27 5.87
CA VAL A 56 13.87 5.22 5.05
C VAL A 56 12.82 4.67 4.09
N ASN A 57 13.10 4.75 2.78
CA ASN A 57 12.27 4.11 1.76
C ASN A 57 12.33 2.58 1.93
N ALA A 58 11.28 2.04 2.53
CA ALA A 58 11.13 0.60 2.70
C ALA A 58 10.58 -0.03 1.41
N MET A 59 9.61 0.62 0.77
CA MET A 59 9.03 0.16 -0.48
C MET A 59 8.38 1.34 -1.22
N TYR A 60 8.41 1.31 -2.55
CA TYR A 60 7.57 2.18 -3.36
C TYR A 60 6.94 1.36 -4.48
N VAL A 61 5.62 1.46 -4.63
CA VAL A 61 4.81 0.71 -5.60
C VAL A 61 4.10 1.70 -6.49
N THR A 62 4.41 1.65 -7.78
CA THR A 62 3.73 2.42 -8.83
C THR A 62 3.02 1.46 -9.76
N GLY A 63 1.70 1.42 -9.65
CA GLY A 63 0.83 0.43 -10.28
C GLY A 63 -0.10 1.00 -11.33
N LYS A 64 -0.26 0.26 -12.42
CA LYS A 64 -1.36 0.42 -13.38
C LYS A 64 -2.46 -0.58 -13.04
N VAL A 65 -3.63 -0.08 -12.66
CA VAL A 65 -4.83 -0.89 -12.44
C VAL A 65 -5.42 -1.29 -13.79
N THR A 66 -5.68 -2.57 -13.98
CA THR A 66 -6.25 -3.15 -15.21
C THR A 66 -7.69 -3.62 -15.01
N SER A 67 -8.08 -3.98 -13.80
CA SER A 67 -9.47 -4.30 -13.47
C SER A 67 -9.84 -3.90 -12.04
N VAL A 68 -11.13 -3.68 -11.84
CA VAL A 68 -11.72 -3.38 -10.54
C VAL A 68 -12.97 -4.24 -10.35
N HIS A 69 -13.08 -4.87 -9.19
CA HIS A 69 -14.28 -5.60 -8.77
C HIS A 69 -14.78 -5.02 -7.45
N VAL A 70 -16.05 -4.61 -7.41
CA VAL A 70 -16.68 -4.03 -6.21
C VAL A 70 -17.69 -5.01 -5.65
N THR A 71 -17.66 -5.22 -4.34
CA THR A 71 -18.64 -6.03 -3.60
C THR A 71 -18.96 -5.34 -2.28
N GLY A 72 -20.17 -4.78 -2.18
CA GLY A 72 -20.58 -4.00 -1.03
C GLY A 72 -19.67 -2.80 -0.80
N ARG A 73 -18.97 -2.76 0.33
CA ARG A 73 -18.03 -1.69 0.70
C ARG A 73 -16.59 -1.95 0.30
N THR A 74 -16.31 -3.10 -0.30
CA THR A 74 -14.95 -3.51 -0.64
C THR A 74 -14.75 -3.43 -2.13
N ALA A 75 -13.58 -2.95 -2.54
CA ALA A 75 -13.15 -2.98 -3.93
C ALA A 75 -11.80 -3.69 -4.04
N VAL A 76 -11.66 -4.53 -5.05
CA VAL A 76 -10.43 -5.25 -5.38
C VAL A 76 -9.92 -4.74 -6.71
N MET A 77 -8.75 -4.13 -6.69
CA MET A 77 -8.01 -3.67 -7.86
C MET A 77 -6.97 -4.72 -8.22
N ASN A 78 -6.91 -5.11 -9.50
CA ASN A 78 -5.83 -5.93 -10.04
C ASN A 78 -5.04 -5.11 -11.06
N GLY A 79 -3.74 -5.38 -11.17
CA GLY A 79 -2.90 -4.64 -12.09
C GLY A 79 -1.47 -5.15 -12.15
N THR A 80 -0.60 -4.34 -12.73
CA THR A 80 0.85 -4.54 -12.70
C THR A 80 1.54 -3.32 -12.11
N ALA A 81 2.65 -3.52 -11.41
CA ALA A 81 3.39 -2.46 -10.74
C ALA A 81 4.90 -2.62 -10.91
N THR A 82 5.60 -1.49 -10.89
CA THR A 82 7.03 -1.45 -10.61
C THR A 82 7.20 -1.25 -9.10
N VAL A 83 8.13 -2.01 -8.51
CA VAL A 83 8.38 -1.97 -7.07
C VAL A 83 9.85 -1.63 -6.82
N THR A 84 10.11 -0.70 -5.90
CA THR A 84 11.45 -0.46 -5.34
C THR A 84 11.49 -0.89 -3.87
N GLY A 85 12.68 -1.16 -3.33
CA GLY A 85 12.84 -1.56 -1.94
C GLY A 85 12.45 -3.02 -1.70
N LEU A 86 11.65 -3.28 -0.67
CA LEU A 86 11.13 -4.61 -0.37
C LEU A 86 10.29 -5.13 -1.54
N GLY A 87 10.63 -6.31 -2.05
CA GLY A 87 9.97 -6.88 -3.22
C GLY A 87 10.32 -6.18 -4.53
N ALA A 88 11.47 -5.50 -4.62
CA ALA A 88 11.90 -4.79 -5.82
C ALA A 88 11.87 -5.68 -7.08
N THR A 89 11.38 -5.10 -8.17
CA THR A 89 11.39 -5.72 -9.49
C THR A 89 12.66 -5.33 -10.26
N PRO A 90 13.15 -6.17 -11.19
CA PRO A 90 14.25 -5.77 -12.07
C PRO A 90 13.93 -4.47 -12.83
N PRO A 91 14.95 -3.68 -13.20
CA PRO A 91 14.75 -2.45 -13.95
C PRO A 91 14.00 -2.70 -15.27
N GLY A 92 12.92 -1.95 -15.49
CA GLY A 92 12.08 -2.07 -16.69
C GLY A 92 11.04 -3.20 -16.65
N GLU A 93 10.99 -3.98 -15.57
CA GLU A 93 9.98 -5.02 -15.39
C GLU A 93 8.82 -4.55 -14.49
N THR A 94 7.67 -5.22 -14.64
CA THR A 94 6.51 -5.05 -13.77
C THR A 94 6.06 -6.40 -13.24
N THR A 95 5.59 -6.42 -12.00
CA THR A 95 5.01 -7.61 -11.36
C THR A 95 3.49 -7.42 -11.18
N PRO A 96 2.69 -8.49 -11.18
CA PRO A 96 1.27 -8.39 -10.82
C PRO A 96 1.09 -7.88 -9.39
N PHE A 97 0.03 -7.09 -9.17
CA PHE A 97 -0.43 -6.75 -7.83
C PHE A 97 -1.95 -6.89 -7.71
N THR A 98 -2.40 -7.11 -6.48
CA THR A 98 -3.79 -6.99 -6.06
C THR A 98 -3.86 -6.04 -4.87
N ALA A 99 -4.76 -5.07 -4.91
CA ALA A 99 -5.05 -4.18 -3.79
C ALA A 99 -6.54 -4.27 -3.43
N SER A 100 -6.84 -4.81 -2.26
CA SER A 100 -8.19 -4.82 -1.70
C SER A 100 -8.35 -3.65 -0.73
N VAL A 101 -9.39 -2.84 -0.93
CA VAL A 101 -9.64 -1.66 -0.10
C VAL A 101 -11.06 -1.67 0.43
N THR A 102 -11.24 -1.25 1.67
CA THR A 102 -12.56 -1.05 2.28
C THR A 102 -12.90 0.44 2.30
N ALA A 103 -14.12 0.81 1.88
CA ALA A 103 -14.58 2.19 1.94
C ALA A 103 -14.61 2.73 3.37
N GLY A 104 -14.18 3.97 3.57
CA GLY A 104 -14.15 4.62 4.88
C GLY A 104 -12.95 5.55 5.08
N GLY A 105 -12.89 6.16 6.26
CA GLY A 105 -11.77 6.98 6.73
C GLY A 105 -10.88 6.21 7.71
N PRO A 106 -10.41 6.82 8.81
CA PRO A 106 -9.62 6.13 9.82
C PRO A 106 -10.24 4.80 10.28
N GLY A 107 -9.43 3.75 10.34
CA GLY A 107 -9.87 2.38 10.65
C GLY A 107 -10.35 1.56 9.43
N ALA A 108 -10.53 2.17 8.26
CA ALA A 108 -10.67 1.41 7.02
C ALA A 108 -9.36 0.68 6.68
N THR A 109 -9.47 -0.37 5.86
CA THR A 109 -8.34 -1.27 5.58
C THR A 109 -7.94 -1.27 4.13
N VAL A 110 -6.63 -1.49 3.90
CA VAL A 110 -6.05 -1.84 2.61
C VAL A 110 -5.26 -3.13 2.77
N VAL A 111 -5.41 -4.06 1.83
CA VAL A 111 -4.56 -5.25 1.73
C VAL A 111 -3.88 -5.21 0.37
N LEU A 112 -2.57 -5.02 0.37
CA LEU A 112 -1.75 -5.00 -0.83
C LEU A 112 -0.96 -6.30 -0.95
N THR A 113 -1.21 -7.05 -2.02
CA THR A 113 -0.39 -8.20 -2.41
C THR A 113 0.41 -7.85 -3.65
N VAL A 114 1.74 -7.90 -3.54
CA VAL A 114 2.68 -7.57 -4.63
C VAL A 114 4.01 -8.29 -4.39
N SER A 115 4.69 -8.73 -5.44
CA SER A 115 5.99 -9.42 -5.34
C SER A 115 6.01 -10.63 -4.39
N GLY A 116 4.87 -11.34 -4.27
CA GLY A 116 4.71 -12.48 -3.34
C GLY A 116 4.57 -12.10 -1.86
N LEU A 117 4.56 -10.80 -1.54
CA LEU A 117 4.34 -10.26 -0.20
C LEU A 117 2.89 -9.81 -0.05
N THR A 118 2.36 -9.83 1.17
CA THR A 118 1.03 -9.32 1.51
C THR A 118 1.13 -8.40 2.71
N PHE A 119 0.64 -7.18 2.55
CA PHE A 119 0.67 -6.12 3.55
C PHE A 119 -0.76 -5.78 3.95
N HIS A 120 -1.05 -5.91 5.25
CA HIS A 120 -2.30 -5.49 5.84
C HIS A 120 -2.11 -4.10 6.44
N GLU A 121 -2.92 -3.16 6.00
CA GLU A 121 -2.77 -1.74 6.33
C GLU A 121 -4.06 -1.18 6.92
N ILE A 122 -3.91 -0.32 7.92
CA ILE A 122 -5.01 0.43 8.53
C ILE A 122 -4.83 1.91 8.23
N LEU A 123 -5.89 2.55 7.74
CA LEU A 123 -5.93 3.99 7.53
C LEU A 123 -5.84 4.72 8.88
N LEU A 124 -4.86 5.63 9.00
CA LEU A 124 -4.74 6.56 10.11
C LEU A 124 -5.46 7.88 9.81
N GLU A 125 -5.45 8.28 8.54
CA GLU A 125 -6.05 9.51 8.02
C GLU A 125 -6.44 9.33 6.55
N GLY A 126 -7.21 10.29 6.01
CA GLY A 126 -7.69 10.25 4.63
C GLY A 126 -9.01 9.52 4.47
N GLN A 127 -9.32 9.14 3.23
CA GLN A 127 -10.61 8.57 2.87
C GLN A 127 -10.51 7.68 1.63
N ILE A 128 -11.26 6.58 1.65
CA ILE A 128 -11.53 5.72 0.50
C ILE A 128 -13.00 5.79 0.14
N THR A 129 -13.27 6.04 -1.14
CA THR A 129 -14.60 6.02 -1.73
C THR A 129 -14.70 4.90 -2.76
N VAL A 130 -15.52 3.90 -2.45
CA VAL A 130 -15.94 2.85 -3.36
C VAL A 130 -17.34 3.19 -3.86
N GLY A 131 -17.59 2.99 -5.16
CA GLY A 131 -18.85 3.30 -5.82
C GLY A 131 -19.26 2.19 -6.76
#